data_AF-A0A7V8WTL5-F1
#
_entry.id   AF-A0A7V8WTL5-F1
#
_cell.length_a   1.000
_cell.length_b   1.000
_cell.length_c   1.000
_cell.angle_alpha   90.00
_cell.angle_beta   90.00
_cell.angle_gamma   90.00
#
_symmetry.space_group_name_H-M   'P 1'
#
loop_
_entity.id
_entity.type
_entity.pdbx_description
1 polymer ?
#
loop_
_entity_poly.entity_id
_entity_poly.type
_entity_poly.pdbx_seq_one_letter_code
_entity_poly.pdbx_strand_id
1 'polypeptide(L)' 'GLVTGQLADPAAAMQDLQDRADAELERAIQAAADNGAQVSRDDWVFANWDPTRDYTDADYAAL' A
#
# COMPACT_ATOMS: atom_id res chain seq x y z
N GLY A 1 10.72 -6.02 19.09
CA GLY A 1 11.21 -5.16 18.01
C GLY A 1 11.13 -3.70 18.42
N LEU A 2 10.04 -3.03 18.05
CA LEU A 2 9.85 -1.58 18.27
C LEU A 2 9.67 -1.23 19.76
N VAL A 3 8.71 -1.87 20.43
CA VAL A 3 8.33 -1.55 21.82
C VAL A 3 9.37 -2.03 22.83
N THR A 4 10.10 -3.11 22.49
CA THR A 4 11.14 -3.70 23.34
C THR A 4 12.54 -3.14 23.06
N GLY A 5 12.68 -2.12 22.21
CA GLY A 5 13.95 -1.43 21.93
C GLY A 5 14.97 -2.24 21.09
N GLN A 6 14.54 -3.33 20.45
CA GLN A 6 15.41 -4.18 19.62
C GLN A 6 15.70 -3.57 18.25
N LEU A 7 14.91 -2.57 17.81
CA LEU A 7 15.17 -1.81 16.59
C LEU A 7 15.98 -0.56 16.97
N ALA A 8 17.24 -0.53 16.53
CA ALA A 8 18.12 0.62 16.74
C ALA A 8 17.65 1.86 15.96
N ASP A 9 17.06 1.63 14.78
CA ASP A 9 16.41 2.66 13.96
C ASP A 9 15.03 2.17 13.50
N PRO A 10 13.99 2.43 14.31
CA PRO A 10 12.60 2.14 13.96
C PRO A 10 12.16 2.74 12.62
N ALA A 11 12.61 3.95 12.28
CA ALA A 11 12.17 4.64 11.08
C ALA A 11 12.75 3.95 9.84
N ALA A 12 14.06 3.69 9.83
CA ALA A 12 14.70 2.96 8.74
C ALA A 12 14.13 1.55 8.56
N ALA A 13 13.83 0.85 9.66
CA ALA A 13 13.24 -0.48 9.59
C ALA A 13 11.81 -0.49 9.01
N MET A 14 11.01 0.54 9.31
CA MET A 14 9.67 0.69 8.73
C MET A 14 9.73 1.09 7.25
N GLN A 15 10.69 1.94 6.87
CA GLN A 15 10.93 2.28 5.47
C GLN A 15 11.34 1.04 4.66
N ASP A 16 12.30 0.23 5.16
CA ASP A 16 12.69 -1.02 4.49
C ASP A 16 11.51 -1.98 4.31
N LEU A 17 10.65 -2.09 5.33
CA LEU A 17 9.44 -2.91 5.24
C LEU A 17 8.49 -2.38 4.16
N GLN A 18 8.27 -1.06 4.13
CA GLN A 18 7.42 -0.41 3.12
C GLN A 18 7.98 -0.63 1.71
N ASP A 19 9.25 -0.37 1.49
CA ASP A 19 9.91 -0.52 0.19
C ASP A 19 9.80 -1.96 -0.33
N ARG A 20 9.97 -2.95 0.55
CA ARG A 20 9.81 -4.36 0.21
C ARG A 20 8.37 -4.73 -0.12
N ALA A 21 7.41 -4.19 0.63
CA ALA A 21 5.99 -4.42 0.38
C ALA A 21 5.57 -3.82 -0.98
N ASP A 22 6.00 -2.60 -1.28
CA ASP A 22 5.72 -1.93 -2.55
C ASP A 22 6.36 -2.69 -3.73
N ALA A 23 7.60 -3.17 -3.57
CA ALA A 23 8.26 -3.97 -4.61
C ALA A 23 7.56 -5.31 -4.89
N GLU A 24 7.01 -5.97 -3.87
CA GLU A 24 6.22 -7.20 -4.07
C GLU A 24 4.86 -6.92 -4.70
N LEU A 25 4.23 -5.80 -4.38
CA LEU A 25 2.97 -5.41 -4.99
C LEU A 25 3.16 -5.12 -6.49
N GLU A 26 4.23 -4.42 -6.87
CA GLU A 26 4.59 -4.20 -8.28
C GLU A 26 4.77 -5.55 -9.02
N ARG A 27 5.49 -6.51 -8.41
CA ARG A 27 5.67 -7.86 -8.95
C ARG A 27 4.34 -8.60 -9.13
N ALA A 28 3.44 -8.49 -8.15
CA ALA A 28 2.13 -9.12 -8.20
C ALA A 28 1.23 -8.52 -9.29
N ILE A 29 1.24 -7.19 -9.44
CA ILE A 29 0.52 -6.49 -10.51
C ILE A 29 1.03 -6.95 -11.87
N GLN A 30 2.36 -7.00 -12.07
CA GLN A 30 2.93 -7.49 -13.33
C GLN A 30 2.53 -8.94 -13.61
N ALA A 31 2.61 -9.83 -12.61
CA ALA A 31 2.20 -11.22 -12.76
C ALA A 31 0.70 -11.35 -13.10
N ALA A 32 -0.16 -10.51 -12.52
CA ALA A 32 -1.59 -10.50 -12.84
C ALA A 32 -1.83 -9.99 -14.28
N ALA A 33 -1.13 -8.92 -14.68
CA ALA A 33 -1.20 -8.38 -16.04
C ALA A 33 -0.73 -9.40 -17.09
N ASP A 34 0.34 -10.15 -16.81
CA ASP A 34 0.84 -11.23 -17.67
C ASP A 34 -0.18 -12.36 -17.86
N ASN A 35 -1.04 -12.57 -16.85
CA ASN A 35 -2.18 -13.51 -16.91
C ASN A 35 -3.44 -12.89 -17.54
N GLY A 36 -3.35 -11.68 -18.08
CA GLY A 36 -4.43 -11.00 -18.81
C GLY A 36 -5.36 -10.15 -17.94
N ALA A 37 -5.04 -9.93 -16.66
CA ALA A 37 -5.80 -9.01 -15.83
C ALA A 37 -5.54 -7.56 -16.27
N GLN A 38 -6.59 -6.74 -16.26
CA GLN A 38 -6.48 -5.29 -16.48
C GLN A 38 -6.36 -4.62 -15.11
N VAL A 39 -5.18 -4.68 -14.52
CA VAL A 39 -4.88 -4.09 -13.20
C VAL A 39 -3.62 -3.24 -13.28
N SER A 40 -3.56 -2.19 -12.47
CA SER A 40 -2.43 -1.25 -12.39
C SER A 40 -2.27 -0.69 -10.98
N ARG A 41 -1.16 0.00 -10.71
CA ARG A 41 -0.93 0.62 -9.40
C ARG A 41 -2.02 1.61 -9.00
N ASP A 42 -2.63 2.26 -9.99
CA ASP A 42 -3.68 3.25 -9.79
C ASP A 42 -4.94 2.66 -9.15
N ASP A 43 -5.16 1.34 -9.25
CA ASP A 43 -6.29 0.66 -8.61
C ASP A 43 -6.20 0.68 -7.07
N TRP A 44 -5.04 1.03 -6.51
CA TRP A 44 -4.81 1.21 -5.07
C TRP A 44 -4.70 2.68 -4.67
N VAL A 45 -4.89 3.62 -5.60
CA VAL A 45 -4.84 5.05 -5.34
C VAL A 45 -6.25 5.58 -5.06
N PHE A 46 -6.48 5.99 -3.82
CA PHE A 46 -7.74 6.61 -3.41
C PHE A 46 -7.58 8.13 -3.45
N ALA A 47 -7.96 8.76 -4.56
CA ALA A 47 -7.76 10.20 -4.77
C ALA A 47 -8.45 11.09 -3.73
N ASN A 48 -9.49 10.57 -3.07
CA ASN A 48 -10.23 11.24 -2.01
C ASN A 48 -9.67 10.99 -0.60
N TRP A 49 -8.56 10.25 -0.45
CA TRP A 49 -8.05 9.82 0.86
C TRP A 49 -7.56 10.97 1.74
N ASP A 50 -8.10 11.01 2.94
CA ASP A 50 -7.79 11.93 4.03
C ASP A 50 -7.71 11.08 5.31
N PRO A 51 -6.53 10.99 5.95
CA PRO A 51 -6.34 10.15 7.14
C PRO A 51 -7.14 10.62 8.36
N THR A 52 -7.81 11.77 8.30
CA THR A 52 -8.63 12.33 9.38
C THR A 52 -10.13 12.12 9.19
N ARG A 53 -10.54 11.57 8.04
CA ARG A 53 -11.93 11.24 7.75
C ARG A 53 -12.18 9.74 7.87
N ASP A 54 -13.33 9.42 8.44
CA ASP A 54 -13.91 8.09 8.29
C ASP A 54 -14.58 7.99 6.92
N TYR A 55 -14.35 6.88 6.22
CA TYR A 55 -14.94 6.60 4.91
C TYR A 55 -16.02 5.55 5.03
N THR A 56 -17.10 5.75 4.29
CA THR A 56 -18.19 4.80 4.10
C THR A 56 -18.24 4.30 2.67
N ASP A 57 -19.02 3.26 2.39
CA ASP A 57 -19.22 2.75 1.02
C ASP A 57 -19.68 3.85 0.04
N ALA A 58 -20.44 4.84 0.52
CA ALA A 58 -20.90 5.95 -0.29
C ALA A 58 -19.76 6.87 -0.79
N ASP A 59 -18.67 7.00 -0.02
CA ASP A 59 -17.53 7.83 -0.38
C ASP A 59 -16.67 7.20 -1.50
N TYR A 60 -16.76 5.88 -1.68
CA TYR A 60 -16.07 5.13 -2.73
C TYR A 60 -16.92 4.96 -4.00
N ALA A 61 -18.25 5.13 -3.93
CA ALA A 61 -19.13 5.08 -5.10
C ALA A 61 -18.94 6.26 -6.07
N ALA A 62 -18.22 7.31 -5.66
CA ALA A 62 -17.99 8.54 -6.41
C ALA A 62 -16.54 8.70 -6.92
N LEU A 63 -15.67 7.72 -6.68
CA LEU A 63 -14.31 7.61 -7.23
C LEU A 63 -14.35 6.95 -8.61
#